data_AF-A0A0R2I1C7-F1
#
_entry.id   AF-A0A0R2I1C7-F1
#
_cell.length_a   1.000
_cell.length_b   1.000
_cell.length_c   1.000
_cell.angle_alpha   90.00
_cell.angle_beta   90.00
_cell.angle_gamma   90.00
#
_symmetry.space_group_name_H-M   'P 1'
#
loop_
_entity.id
_entity.type
_entity.pdbx_description
1 polymer ?
#
loop_
_entity_poly.entity_id
_entity_poly.type
_entity_poly.pdbx_seq_one_letter_code
_entity_poly.pdbx_strand_id
1 'polypeptide(L)'
;MKLIDVTNNHSSLVAEQLGNTDATFIKVYSLGPTTVIFSGADTHKDVVLTNKERQIKNNEISYAISEILNSTPEQVDILQSPNLVEVSLATA
;
A
#
# COMPACT_ATOMS: atom_id res chain seq x y z
N MET A 1 -9.89 12.90 -0.15
CA MET A 1 -8.64 12.24 0.29
C MET A 1 -7.56 12.61 -0.72
N LYS A 2 -6.29 12.68 -0.31
CA LYS A 2 -5.17 13.00 -1.23
C LYS A 2 -3.97 12.14 -0.83
N LEU A 3 -3.35 11.49 -1.81
CA LEU A 3 -2.06 10.84 -1.64
C LEU A 3 -0.94 11.87 -1.78
N ILE A 4 -0.05 11.91 -0.80
CA ILE A 4 1.16 12.72 -0.84
C ILE A 4 2.34 11.76 -0.89
N ASP A 5 3.12 11.81 -1.96
CA ASP A 5 4.34 11.00 -2.07
C ASP A 5 5.37 11.49 -1.05
N VAL A 6 5.72 10.61 -0.13
CA VAL A 6 6.70 10.83 0.95
C VAL A 6 7.81 9.78 0.89
N THR A 7 8.01 9.11 -0.25
CA THR A 7 8.97 8.00 -0.43
C THR A 7 10.39 8.39 0.01
N ASN A 8 10.80 9.63 -0.28
CA ASN A 8 12.11 10.16 0.10
C ASN A 8 12.33 10.24 1.63
N ASN A 9 11.26 10.32 2.42
CA ASN A 9 11.33 10.34 3.89
C ASN A 9 11.45 8.92 4.49
N HIS A 10 11.36 7.89 3.66
CA HIS A 10 11.36 6.48 4.04
C HIS A 10 12.49 5.68 3.35
N SER A 11 13.63 6.33 3.09
CA SER A 11 14.75 5.74 2.34
C SER A 11 15.23 4.40 2.91
N SER A 12 15.33 4.27 4.23
CA SER A 12 15.70 3.00 4.87
C SER A 12 14.69 1.89 4.60
N LEU A 13 13.38 2.17 4.72
CA LEU A 13 12.34 1.19 4.41
C LEU A 13 12.41 0.76 2.94
N VAL A 14 12.55 1.73 2.03
CA VAL A 14 12.66 1.48 0.59
C VAL A 14 13.87 0.59 0.28
N ALA A 15 15.04 0.91 0.84
CA ALA A 15 16.26 0.13 0.65
C ALA A 15 16.12 -1.30 1.19
N GLU A 16 15.56 -1.46 2.39
CA GLU A 16 15.36 -2.78 2.99
C GLU A 16 14.36 -3.64 2.21
N GLN A 17 13.26 -3.06 1.71
CA GLN A 17 12.30 -3.81 0.91
C GLN A 17 12.90 -4.22 -0.44
N LEU A 18 13.53 -3.29 -1.17
CA LEU A 18 14.17 -3.61 -2.45
C LEU A 18 15.35 -4.60 -2.33
N GLY A 19 16.05 -4.60 -1.19
CA GLY A 19 17.19 -5.48 -0.96
C GLY A 19 16.83 -6.89 -0.50
N ASN A 20 15.64 -7.09 0.08
CA ASN A 20 15.27 -8.33 0.76
C ASN A 20 13.96 -8.97 0.28
N THR A 21 13.23 -8.33 -0.64
CA THR A 21 12.01 -8.89 -1.27
C THR A 21 12.15 -8.94 -2.79
N ASP A 22 11.16 -9.51 -3.48
CA ASP A 22 11.07 -9.54 -4.94
C ASP A 22 10.48 -8.25 -5.56
N ALA A 23 10.25 -7.22 -4.74
CA ALA A 23 9.74 -5.95 -5.22
C ALA A 23 10.75 -5.24 -6.13
N THR A 24 10.28 -4.79 -7.29
CA THR A 24 11.07 -4.01 -8.26
C THR A 24 10.96 -2.51 -8.02
N PHE A 25 9.89 -2.07 -7.35
CA PHE A 25 9.74 -0.70 -6.88
C PHE A 25 8.99 -0.65 -5.55
N ILE A 26 9.26 0.41 -4.77
CA ILE A 26 8.54 0.76 -3.55
C ILE A 26 8.22 2.25 -3.57
N LYS A 27 6.98 2.61 -3.29
CA LYS A 27 6.54 3.99 -3.04
C LYS A 27 5.83 4.08 -1.71
N VAL A 28 6.01 5.21 -1.03
CA VAL A 28 5.36 5.46 0.26
C VAL A 28 4.56 6.75 0.16
N TYR A 29 3.28 6.66 0.50
CA TYR A 29 2.35 7.78 0.49
C TYR A 29 1.81 8.06 1.89
N SER A 30 1.53 9.33 2.15
CA SER A 30 0.66 9.74 3.25
C SER A 30 -0.77 9.94 2.72
N LEU A 31 -1.73 9.33 3.41
CA LEU A 31 -3.17 9.52 3.24
C LEU A 31 -3.73 10.10 4.54
N GLY A 32 -3.41 11.37 4.81
CA GLY A 32 -3.65 11.97 6.13
C GLY A 32 -2.82 11.25 7.20
N PRO A 33 -3.42 10.70 8.28
CA PRO A 33 -2.69 9.98 9.33
C PRO A 33 -2.33 8.53 8.96
N THR A 34 -2.83 8.01 7.83
CA THR A 34 -2.56 6.65 7.37
C THR A 34 -1.36 6.65 6.44
N THR A 35 -0.41 5.77 6.68
CA THR A 35 0.72 5.51 5.77
C THR A 35 0.32 4.41 4.79
N VAL A 36 0.59 4.62 3.51
CA VAL A 36 0.30 3.67 2.45
C VAL A 36 1.62 3.30 1.76
N ILE A 37 1.97 2.02 1.77
CA ILE A 37 3.15 1.49 1.09
C ILE A 37 2.65 0.77 -0.14
N PHE A 38 3.17 1.14 -1.31
CA PHE A 38 2.86 0.54 -2.59
C PHE A 38 4.11 -0.15 -3.13
N SER A 39 4.04 -1.46 -3.29
CA SER A 39 5.08 -2.29 -3.89
C SER A 39 4.58 -2.93 -5.17
N GLY A 40 5.50 -3.23 -6.07
CA GLY A 40 5.20 -4.09 -7.21
C GLY A 40 6.37 -5.00 -7.53
N ALA A 41 6.04 -6.23 -7.88
CA ALA A 41 6.90 -7.26 -8.42
C ALA A 41 6.39 -7.65 -9.81
N ASP A 42 7.05 -8.62 -10.46
CA ASP A 42 6.64 -9.08 -11.79
C ASP A 42 5.27 -9.78 -11.78
N THR A 43 4.92 -10.43 -10.67
CA THR A 43 3.72 -11.30 -10.54
C THR A 43 2.57 -10.65 -9.77
N HIS A 44 2.83 -9.56 -9.05
CA HIS A 44 1.84 -8.95 -8.19
C HIS A 44 2.17 -7.49 -7.83
N LYS A 45 1.16 -6.80 -7.31
CA LYS A 45 1.24 -5.46 -6.74
C LYS A 45 0.56 -5.47 -5.38
N ASP A 46 1.20 -4.89 -4.37
CA ASP A 46 0.62 -4.79 -3.03
C ASP A 46 0.47 -3.35 -2.57
N VAL A 47 -0.61 -3.12 -1.83
CA VAL A 47 -0.84 -1.90 -1.09
C VAL A 47 -1.04 -2.25 0.38
N VAL A 48 -0.14 -1.75 1.22
CA VAL A 48 -0.23 -1.88 2.67
C VAL A 48 -0.63 -0.54 3.28
N LEU A 49 -1.77 -0.50 3.98
CA LEU A 49 -2.25 0.65 4.72
C LEU A 49 -2.01 0.42 6.21
N THR A 50 -1.31 1.33 6.88
CA THR A 50 -1.06 1.24 8.33
C THR A 50 -1.36 2.57 9.02
N ASN A 51 -1.92 2.51 10.23
CA ASN A 51 -2.23 3.68 11.02
C ASN A 51 -1.99 3.41 12.52
N LYS A 52 -1.12 4.21 13.14
CA LYS A 52 -0.65 3.98 14.51
C LYS A 52 -1.73 4.17 15.59
N GLU A 53 -2.78 4.92 15.31
CA GLU A 53 -3.73 5.38 16.34
C GLU A 53 -5.12 4.74 16.21
N ARG A 54 -5.53 4.38 14.99
CA ARG A 54 -6.89 3.87 14.72
C ARG A 54 -6.93 2.83 13.62
N GLN A 55 -8.02 2.09 13.57
CA GLN A 55 -8.31 1.19 12.46
C GLN A 55 -8.40 1.95 11.13
N ILE A 56 -8.01 1.28 10.05
CA ILE A 56 -8.15 1.77 8.68
C ILE A 56 -9.63 1.73 8.31
N LYS A 57 -10.15 2.83 7.79
CA LYS A 57 -11.57 2.91 7.40
C LYS A 57 -11.76 2.33 5.99
N ASN A 58 -12.91 1.74 5.73
CA ASN A 58 -13.23 1.16 4.42
C ASN A 58 -13.08 2.15 3.27
N ASN A 59 -13.40 3.45 3.47
CA ASN A 59 -13.21 4.46 2.44
C ASN A 59 -11.74 4.73 2.10
N GLU A 60 -10.81 4.57 3.05
CA GLU A 60 -9.36 4.65 2.80
C GLU A 60 -8.88 3.46 1.98
N ILE A 61 -9.37 2.26 2.30
CA ILE A 61 -9.08 1.02 1.58
C ILE A 61 -9.57 1.12 0.13
N SER A 62 -10.86 1.45 -0.07
CA SER A 62 -11.44 1.59 -1.40
C SER A 62 -10.73 2.66 -2.24
N TYR A 63 -10.35 3.78 -1.62
CA TYR A 63 -9.61 4.85 -2.30
C TYR A 63 -8.21 4.41 -2.72
N ALA A 64 -7.49 3.66 -1.87
CA ALA A 64 -6.18 3.14 -2.23
C ALA A 64 -6.26 2.13 -3.38
N ILE A 65 -7.26 1.24 -3.36
CA ILE A 65 -7.51 0.28 -4.45
C ILE A 65 -7.75 1.01 -5.78
N SER A 66 -8.63 2.01 -5.79
CA SER A 66 -8.98 2.71 -7.04
C SER A 66 -7.84 3.58 -7.55
N GLU A 67 -7.17 4.33 -6.69
CA GLU A 67 -6.18 5.34 -7.13
C GLU A 67 -4.78 4.77 -7.35
N ILE A 68 -4.39 3.73 -6.61
CA ILE A 68 -3.03 3.17 -6.68
C ILE A 68 -3.02 1.96 -7.61
N LEU A 69 -3.94 1.01 -7.40
CA LEU A 69 -3.98 -0.23 -8.17
C LEU A 69 -4.79 -0.12 -9.46
N ASN A 70 -5.60 0.95 -9.63
CA ASN A 70 -6.54 1.11 -10.75
C ASN A 70 -7.47 -0.11 -10.90
N SER A 71 -7.95 -0.63 -9.76
CA SER A 71 -8.74 -1.86 -9.67
C SER A 71 -9.99 -1.65 -8.79
N THR A 72 -10.74 -2.71 -8.52
CA THR A 72 -11.92 -2.70 -7.65
C THR A 72 -11.75 -3.71 -6.50
N PRO A 73 -12.47 -3.55 -5.37
CA PRO A 73 -12.38 -4.46 -4.23
C PRO A 73 -12.67 -5.93 -4.55
N GLU A 74 -13.39 -6.23 -5.62
CA GLU A 74 -13.72 -7.59 -6.06
C GLU A 74 -12.58 -8.28 -6.83
N GLN A 75 -11.58 -7.52 -7.26
CA GLN A 75 -10.47 -7.98 -8.10
C GLN A 75 -9.15 -8.15 -7.32
N VAL A 76 -9.17 -7.84 -6.03
CA VAL A 76 -8.00 -7.86 -5.15
C VAL A 76 -8.27 -8.76 -3.95
N ASP A 77 -7.21 -9.33 -3.39
CA ASP A 77 -7.28 -9.96 -2.08
C ASP A 77 -7.08 -8.90 -0.99
N ILE A 78 -7.86 -8.95 0.09
CA ILE A 78 -7.82 -7.96 1.16
C ILE A 78 -7.70 -8.68 2.51
N LEU A 79 -6.58 -8.47 3.19
CA LEU A 79 -6.34 -8.94 4.55
C LEU A 79 -6.44 -7.76 5.52
N GLN A 80 -7.37 -7.87 6.47
CA GLN A 80 -7.58 -6.83 7.48
C GLN A 80 -7.13 -7.31 8.86
N SER A 81 -6.31 -6.49 9.51
CA SER A 81 -5.85 -6.65 10.87
C SER A 81 -6.08 -5.34 11.66
N PRO A 82 -5.99 -5.35 13.00
CA PRO A 82 -6.01 -4.10 13.75
C PRO A 82 -4.93 -3.15 13.22
N ASN A 83 -5.33 -1.93 12.86
CA ASN A 83 -4.43 -0.86 12.42
C ASN A 83 -3.64 -1.13 11.12
N LEU A 84 -3.93 -2.23 10.42
CA LEU A 84 -3.20 -2.68 9.23
C LEU A 84 -4.17 -3.30 8.22
N VAL A 85 -4.05 -2.93 6.96
CA VAL A 85 -4.74 -3.59 5.86
C VAL A 85 -3.73 -3.85 4.75
N GLU A 86 -3.72 -5.08 4.25
CA GLU A 86 -2.92 -5.48 3.10
C GLU A 86 -3.87 -5.78 1.95
N VAL A 87 -3.51 -5.30 0.76
CA VAL A 87 -4.27 -5.50 -0.47
C VAL A 87 -3.31 -6.02 -1.52
N SER A 88 -3.63 -7.15 -2.14
CA SER A 88 -2.79 -7.77 -3.17
C SER A 88 -3.55 -7.91 -4.48
N LEU A 89 -2.91 -7.50 -5.57
CA LEU A 89 -3.40 -7.64 -6.94
C LEU A 89 -2.40 -8.48 -7.74
N ALA A 90 -2.83 -9.68 -8.17
CA ALA A 90 -2.03 -10.50 -9.07
C ALA A 90 -1.94 -9.84 -10.45
N THR A 91 -0.73 -9.76 -11.01
CA THR A 91 -0.49 -9.31 -12.38
C THR A 91 -0.13 -10.51 -13.25
N ALA A 92 -0.89 -10.70 -14.33
CA ALA A 92 -0.73 -11.78 -15.29
C ALA A 92 0.38 -11.50 -16.31
#